data_AF-A0A2E5GAG3-F1
#
_entry.id   AF-A0A2E5GAG3-F1
#
_cell.length_a   1.000
_cell.length_b   1.000
_cell.length_c   1.000
_cell.angle_alpha   90.00
_cell.angle_beta   90.00
_cell.angle_gamma   90.00
#
_symmetry.space_group_name_H-M   'P 1'
#
loop_
_entity.id
_entity.type
_entity.pdbx_description
1 polymer ?
#
loop_
_entity_poly.entity_id
_entity_poly.type
_entity_poly.pdbx_seq_one_letter_code
_entity_poly.pdbx_strand_id
1 'polypeptide(L)'
;MKKPLNIPPNSQWLSGIGSGSWFHIQNIGQLYRIRRFCPNGSVECDKKFLLTNKGFEINKEFEFTYISHCQKCTIKQKGRLYIFVLKDNFEL
;
A
#
# COMPACT_ATOMS: atom_id res chain seq x y z
N MET A 1 4.83 -17.39 -10.85
CA MET A 1 3.63 -16.63 -11.27
C MET A 1 4.07 -15.43 -12.10
N LYS A 2 3.47 -15.20 -13.27
CA LYS A 2 3.70 -13.97 -14.05
C LYS A 2 2.81 -12.86 -13.48
N LYS A 3 3.35 -11.66 -13.26
CA LYS A 3 2.55 -10.51 -12.79
C LYS A 3 1.47 -10.18 -13.84
N PRO A 4 0.18 -10.13 -13.48
CA PRO A 4 -0.90 -9.73 -14.39
C PRO A 4 -0.67 -8.32 -14.97
N LEU A 5 -1.08 -8.10 -16.22
CA LEU A 5 -0.83 -6.85 -16.95
C LEU A 5 -1.51 -5.62 -16.33
N ASN A 6 -2.63 -5.83 -15.65
CA ASN A 6 -3.38 -4.77 -14.99
C ASN A 6 -2.76 -4.33 -13.65
N ILE A 7 -1.73 -5.03 -13.16
CA ILE A 7 -1.02 -4.65 -11.95
C ILE A 7 0.06 -3.63 -12.30
N PRO A 8 0.02 -2.43 -11.70
CA PRO A 8 0.97 -1.37 -12.02
C PRO A 8 2.43 -1.83 -11.91
N PRO A 9 3.36 -1.28 -12.72
CA PRO A 9 4.77 -1.62 -12.72
C PRO A 9 5.41 -1.67 -11.34
N ASN A 10 5.20 -0.63 -10.52
CA ASN A 10 5.82 -0.43 -9.22
C ASN A 10 5.08 -1.10 -8.05
N SER A 11 4.30 -2.15 -8.34
CA SER A 11 3.59 -2.90 -7.30
C SER A 11 4.51 -3.94 -6.66
N GLN A 12 4.39 -4.11 -5.35
CA GLN A 12 5.17 -5.07 -4.57
C GLN A 12 4.33 -6.29 -4.22
N TRP A 13 4.93 -7.47 -4.24
CA TRP A 13 4.30 -8.69 -3.76
C TRP A 13 4.58 -8.86 -2.26
N LEU A 14 3.54 -9.08 -1.47
CA LEU A 14 3.68 -9.50 -0.08
C LEU A 14 3.13 -10.92 0.06
N SER A 15 4.00 -11.86 0.42
CA SER A 15 3.58 -13.23 0.72
C SER A 15 2.95 -13.30 2.11
N GLY A 16 1.73 -13.85 2.20
CA GLY A 16 1.05 -14.17 3.45
C GLY A 16 1.00 -15.67 3.71
N ILE A 17 0.51 -16.07 4.89
CA ILE A 17 0.19 -17.48 5.19
C ILE A 17 -1.09 -17.82 4.42
N GLY A 18 -0.97 -18.54 3.31
CA GLY A 18 -2.06 -18.94 2.42
C GLY A 18 -1.92 -18.41 0.99
N SER A 19 -2.16 -17.12 0.78
CA SER A 19 -2.04 -16.46 -0.54
C SER A 19 -1.45 -15.07 -0.38
N GLY A 20 -0.50 -14.71 -1.25
CA GLY A 20 0.06 -13.36 -1.29
C GLY A 20 -0.85 -12.38 -2.03
N SER A 21 -0.54 -11.09 -1.90
CA SER A 21 -1.25 -10.02 -2.61
C SER A 21 -0.25 -9.02 -3.20
N TRP A 22 -0.67 -8.36 -4.27
CA TRP A 22 0.08 -7.24 -4.84
C TRP A 22 -0.37 -5.93 -4.20
N PHE A 23 0.58 -5.07 -3.91
CA PHE A 23 0.35 -3.77 -3.29
C PHE A 23 0.94 -2.66 -4.13
N HIS A 24 0.16 -1.60 -4.33
CA HIS A 24 0.58 -0.42 -5.06
C HIS A 24 0.27 0.83 -4.25
N ILE A 25 1.21 1.77 -4.24
CA ILE A 25 1.03 3.11 -3.66
C ILE A 25 1.26 4.17 -4.73
N GLN A 26 0.44 5.21 -4.70
CA GLN A 26 0.57 6.39 -5.54
C GLN A 26 0.37 7.64 -4.68
N ASN A 27 1.24 8.62 -4.83
CA ASN A 27 1.01 9.95 -4.28
C ASN A 27 -0.03 10.68 -5.16
N ILE A 28 -1.07 11.24 -4.54
CA ILE A 28 -2.15 11.98 -5.22
C ILE A 28 -2.32 13.38 -4.60
N GLY A 29 -1.22 14.01 -4.20
CA GLY A 29 -1.18 15.29 -3.50
C GLY A 29 -1.03 15.10 -1.98
N GLN A 30 -2.03 15.52 -1.21
CA GLN A 30 -2.01 15.41 0.26
C GLN A 30 -2.27 13.99 0.78
N LEU A 31 -2.70 13.08 -0.10
CA LEU A 31 -3.08 11.71 0.23
C LEU A 31 -2.27 10.72 -0.61
N TYR A 32 -2.33 9.46 -0.18
CA TYR A 32 -1.79 8.34 -0.91
C TYR A 32 -2.92 7.39 -1.31
N ARG A 33 -3.00 7.02 -2.59
CA ARG A 33 -3.87 5.94 -3.05
C ARG A 33 -3.14 4.63 -2.88
N ILE A 34 -3.65 3.75 -2.02
CA ILE A 34 -3.09 2.41 -1.82
C ILE A 34 -4.09 1.40 -2.37
N ARG A 35 -3.59 0.50 -3.23
CA ARG A 35 -4.36 -0.57 -3.85
C ARG A 35 -3.81 -1.93 -3.46
N ARG A 36 -4.71 -2.89 -3.19
CA ARG A 36 -4.40 -4.31 -3.04
C ARG A 36 -5.05 -5.09 -4.16
N PHE A 37 -4.31 -6.01 -4.75
CA PHE A 37 -4.79 -6.92 -5.77
C PHE A 37 -4.55 -8.37 -5.36
N CYS A 38 -5.50 -9.23 -5.72
CA CYS A 38 -5.35 -10.67 -5.71
C CYS A 38 -4.17 -11.12 -6.59
N PRO A 39 -3.67 -12.36 -6.43
CA PRO A 39 -2.64 -12.93 -7.30
C PRO A 39 -2.96 -12.84 -8.80
N ASN A 40 -4.26 -12.95 -9.16
CA ASN A 40 -4.77 -12.89 -10.52
C ASN A 40 -4.99 -11.44 -11.04
N GLY A 41 -4.76 -10.42 -10.20
CA GLY A 41 -4.90 -9.02 -10.57
C GLY A 41 -6.27 -8.40 -10.25
N SER A 42 -7.25 -9.15 -9.75
CA SER A 42 -8.51 -8.55 -9.29
C SER A 42 -8.26 -7.55 -8.15
N VAL A 43 -8.90 -6.39 -8.20
CA VAL A 43 -8.79 -5.37 -7.14
C VAL A 43 -9.57 -5.84 -5.91
N GLU A 44 -8.90 -5.94 -4.78
CA GLU A 44 -9.54 -6.20 -3.48
C GLU A 44 -9.77 -4.91 -2.70
N CYS A 45 -8.97 -3.89 -3.00
CA CYS A 45 -8.93 -2.67 -2.22
C CYS A 45 -8.35 -1.52 -3.02
N ASP A 46 -9.00 -0.37 -2.94
CA ASP A 46 -8.59 0.84 -3.60
C ASP A 46 -9.09 2.04 -2.80
N LYS A 47 -8.23 2.58 -1.92
CA LYS A 47 -8.62 3.62 -0.97
C LYS A 47 -7.56 4.71 -0.84
N LYS A 48 -7.98 5.85 -0.28
CA LYS A 48 -7.12 7.01 -0.01
C LYS A 48 -6.70 7.03 1.46
N PHE A 49 -5.41 7.15 1.70
CA PHE A 49 -4.82 7.11 3.04
C PHE A 49 -4.07 8.41 3.34
N LEU A 50 -4.14 8.81 4.61
CA LEU A 50 -3.31 9.85 5.22
C LEU A 50 -2.04 9.22 5.76
N LEU A 51 -0.91 9.86 5.47
CA LEU A 51 0.37 9.51 6.08
C LEU A 51 0.45 10.16 7.46
N THR A 52 0.61 9.36 8.52
CA THR A 52 0.63 9.86 9.90
C THR A 52 1.96 10.49 10.31
N ASN A 53 3.04 10.18 9.60
CA ASN A 53 4.40 10.63 9.93
C ASN A 53 5.08 11.24 8.71
N LYS A 54 5.77 12.38 8.88
CA LYS A 54 6.43 13.08 7.77
C LYS A 54 7.68 12.34 7.27
N GLY A 55 8.10 12.67 6.04
CA GLY A 55 9.39 12.26 5.50
C GLY A 55 9.40 10.91 4.76
N PHE A 56 8.24 10.39 4.38
CA PHE A 56 8.15 9.27 3.42
C PHE A 56 8.46 9.78 2.02
N GLU A 57 9.37 9.12 1.32
CA GLU A 57 9.78 9.47 -0.05
C GLU A 57 9.37 8.35 -1.01
N ILE A 58 8.22 8.50 -1.68
CA ILE A 58 7.63 7.45 -2.53
C ILE A 58 8.52 7.00 -3.71
N ASN A 59 9.46 7.85 -4.16
CA ASN A 59 10.36 7.54 -5.27
C ASN A 59 11.65 6.84 -4.82
N LYS A 60 11.84 6.60 -3.52
CA LYS A 60 12.97 5.84 -2.97
C LYS A 60 12.53 4.42 -2.62
N GLU A 61 13.48 3.53 -2.41
CA GLU A 61 13.19 2.16 -1.98
C GLU A 61 12.37 2.15 -0.68
N PHE A 62 11.37 1.28 -0.65
CA PHE A 62 10.51 1.03 0.48
C PHE A 62 9.90 -0.37 0.36
N GLU A 63 9.37 -0.90 1.45
CA GLU A 63 8.74 -2.21 1.51
C GLU A 63 7.39 -2.12 2.21
N PHE A 64 6.33 -2.64 1.60
CA PHE A 64 5.09 -2.91 2.33
C PHE A 64 5.35 -4.00 3.38
N THR A 65 4.87 -3.81 4.61
CA THR A 65 5.07 -4.79 5.69
C THR A 65 3.78 -5.35 6.25
N TYR A 66 2.75 -4.52 6.43
CA TYR A 66 1.50 -4.97 7.04
C TYR A 66 0.31 -4.11 6.61
N ILE A 67 -0.82 -4.76 6.31
CA ILE A 67 -2.09 -4.09 6.02
C ILE A 67 -3.21 -4.74 6.83
N SER A 68 -3.92 -3.93 7.62
CA SER A 68 -5.07 -4.36 8.44
C SER A 68 -6.37 -3.94 7.76
N HIS A 69 -7.11 -4.90 7.21
CA HIS A 69 -8.47 -4.73 6.64
C HIS A 69 -8.64 -3.53 5.69
N CYS A 70 -7.58 -3.11 4.99
CA CYS A 70 -7.60 -1.90 4.17
C CYS A 70 -7.97 -0.60 4.91
N GLN A 71 -7.70 -0.55 6.21
CA GLN A 71 -7.86 0.64 7.04
C GLN A 71 -6.51 1.21 7.49
N LYS A 72 -5.49 0.36 7.63
CA LYS A 72 -4.14 0.75 7.99
C LYS A 72 -3.13 0.01 7.13
N CYS A 73 -2.10 0.72 6.69
CA CYS A 73 -0.96 0.18 5.95
C CYS A 73 0.33 0.67 6.60
N THR A 74 1.31 -0.23 6.75
CA THR A 74 2.65 0.09 7.24
C THR A 74 3.65 -0.15 6.11
N ILE A 75 4.50 0.84 5.86
CA ILE A 75 5.59 0.78 4.88
C ILE A 75 6.91 1.04 5.62
N LYS A 76 7.91 0.19 5.38
CA LYS A 76 9.27 0.37 5.88
C LYS A 76 10.12 1.09 4.84
N GLN A 77 10.84 2.14 5.23
CA GLN A 77 11.81 2.82 4.37
C GLN A 77 13.00 3.27 5.22
N LYS A 78 14.22 2.91 4.81
CA LYS A 78 15.48 3.23 5.54
C LYS A 78 15.43 2.88 7.03
N GLY A 79 14.85 1.71 7.37
CA GLY A 79 14.70 1.25 8.76
C GLY A 79 13.59 1.96 9.57
N ARG A 80 12.87 2.93 8.99
CA ARG A 80 11.75 3.63 9.64
C ARG A 80 10.42 3.08 9.15
N LEU A 81 9.42 3.06 10.04
CA LEU A 81 8.05 2.69 9.71
C LEU A 81 7.21 3.93 9.45
N TYR A 82 6.50 3.93 8.33
CA TYR A 82 5.56 4.94 7.92
C TYR A 82 4.16 4.33 7.92
N ILE A 83 3.26 4.95 8.67
CA ILE A 83 1.89 4.46 8.86
C ILE A 83 0.94 5.29 8.01
N PHE A 84 0.12 4.60 7.25
CA PHE A 84 -0.92 5.15 6.39
C PHE A 84 -2.26 4.69 6.94
N VAL A 85 -3.15 5.62 7.24
CA VAL A 85 -4.48 5.34 7.79
C VAL A 85 -5.55 5.83 6.82
N LEU A 86 -6.65 5.08 6.70
CA LEU A 86 -7.76 5.42 5.83
C LEU A 86 -8.27 6.82 6.20
N LYS A 87 -8.51 7.67 5.18
CA LYS A 87 -8.99 9.04 5.42
C LYS A 87 -10.32 9.07 6.19
N ASP A 88 -11.18 8.09 5.99
CA ASP A 88 -12.50 8.01 6.65
C ASP A 88 -12.41 7.71 8.16
N ASN A 89 -11.24 7.36 8.70
CA ASN A 89 -11.04 7.16 10.14
C ASN A 89 -10.73 8.46 10.92
N PHE A 90 -10.81 9.62 10.27
CA PHE A 90 -10.79 10.92 10.96
C PHE A 90 -12.14 11.59 10.82
N GLU A 91 -13.06 11.26 11.72
CA GLU A 91 -14.05 12.25 12.15
C GLU A 91 -13.28 13.27 13.00
N LEU A 92 -13.27 14.53 12.56
CA LEU A 92 -12.83 15.67 13.37
C LEU A 92 -13.95 16.04 14.35
#